data_AF-A0A3L9HLT3-F1
#
_entry.id   AF-A0A3L9HLT3-F1
#
_cell.length_a   1.000
_cell.length_b   1.000
_cell.length_c   1.000
_cell.angle_alpha   90.00
_cell.angle_beta   90.00
_cell.angle_gamma   90.00
#
_symmetry.space_group_name_H-M   'P 1'
#
loop_
_entity.id
_entity.type
_entity.pdbx_description
1 polymer ?
#
loop_
_entity_poly.entity_id
_entity_poly.type
_entity_poly.pdbx_seq_one_letter_code
_entity_poly.pdbx_strand_id
1 'polypeptide(L)'
;ATGSPFNPVVWKDKIYPIAQCNNAFIFPGIGLGVIASGASRITDEMLMSASETLAQYSPLVLNGEGLVLPELKDIQKVSRAIAFAVGKMAQQQGVAVKTSAEALQQAIDDNFWQAEYRDYRRTSI
;
A
#
# COMPACT_ATOMS: atom_id res chain seq x y z
N ALA A 1 6.08 10.83 15.05
CA ALA A 1 6.60 10.13 13.86
C ALA A 1 7.56 11.06 13.12
N THR A 2 8.54 10.52 12.42
CA THR A 2 9.59 11.28 11.71
C THR A 2 9.77 10.74 10.29
N GLY A 3 10.26 11.55 9.34
CA GLY A 3 10.53 11.07 7.97
C GLY A 3 11.69 10.07 7.91
N SER A 4 12.76 10.36 8.64
CA SER A 4 13.94 9.51 8.77
C SER A 4 13.83 8.57 9.98
N PRO A 5 14.54 7.43 9.98
CA PRO A 5 14.58 6.54 11.13
C PRO A 5 15.34 7.18 12.30
N PHE A 6 14.82 6.98 13.52
CA PHE A 6 15.45 7.39 14.77
C PHE A 6 15.43 6.23 15.77
N ASN A 7 16.44 6.19 16.64
CA ASN A 7 16.47 5.24 17.75
C ASN A 7 15.30 5.49 18.71
N PRO A 8 14.80 4.45 19.40
CA PRO A 8 13.81 4.61 20.46
C PRO A 8 14.28 5.57 21.56
N VAL A 9 13.35 6.32 22.15
CA VAL A 9 13.63 7.24 23.26
C VAL A 9 13.23 6.58 24.58
N VAL A 10 14.11 6.65 25.59
CA VAL A 10 13.78 6.21 26.95
C VAL A 10 13.33 7.41 27.76
N TRP A 11 12.14 7.33 28.35
CA TRP A 11 11.61 8.36 29.24
C TRP A 11 10.87 7.72 30.41
N LYS A 12 11.26 8.06 31.65
CA LYS A 12 10.71 7.48 32.88
C LYS A 12 10.67 5.94 32.84
N ASP A 13 11.81 5.33 32.53
CA ASP A 13 11.99 3.86 32.41
C ASP A 13 11.11 3.16 31.36
N LYS A 14 10.42 3.93 30.51
CA LYS A 14 9.63 3.42 29.39
C LYS A 14 10.32 3.72 28.06
N ILE A 15 10.34 2.72 27.19
CA ILE A 15 10.87 2.82 25.82
C ILE A 15 9.75 3.26 24.88
N TYR A 16 10.00 4.31 24.11
CA TYR A 16 9.11 4.86 23.11
C TYR A 16 9.72 4.68 21.71
N PRO A 17 9.25 3.71 20.92
CA PRO A 17 9.69 3.57 19.54
C PRO A 17 9.17 4.74 18.70
N ILE A 18 10.01 5.26 17.81
CA ILE A 18 9.66 6.38 16.92
C ILE A 18 9.25 5.83 15.56
N ALA A 19 7.96 5.95 15.23
CA ALA A 19 7.45 5.54 13.91
C ALA A 19 8.11 6.35 12.79
N GLN A 20 8.54 5.65 11.74
CA GLN A 20 8.98 6.29 10.49
C GLN A 20 7.78 6.56 9.59
N CYS A 21 7.50 7.84 9.35
CA CYS A 21 6.50 8.30 8.39
C CYS A 21 7.16 8.49 7.02
N ASN A 22 7.18 7.43 6.23
CA ASN A 22 7.80 7.43 4.91
C ASN A 22 6.76 7.17 3.81
N ASN A 23 6.85 7.91 2.73
CA ASN A 23 6.02 7.79 1.53
C ASN A 23 6.12 6.39 0.89
N ALA A 24 7.17 5.63 1.22
CA ALA A 24 7.31 4.22 0.88
C ALA A 24 6.08 3.37 1.28
N PHE A 25 5.35 3.75 2.32
CA PHE A 25 4.11 3.05 2.71
C PHE A 25 2.91 3.31 1.78
N ILE A 26 2.96 4.35 0.95
CA ILE A 26 1.81 4.84 0.17
C ILE A 26 2.04 4.67 -1.34
N PHE A 27 3.17 5.15 -1.86
CA PHE A 27 3.39 5.24 -3.31
C PHE A 27 3.37 3.91 -4.05
N PRO A 28 3.94 2.80 -3.52
CA PRO A 28 3.85 1.51 -4.19
C PRO A 28 2.40 1.03 -4.34
N GLY A 29 1.58 1.21 -3.30
CA GLY A 29 0.16 0.83 -3.34
C GLY A 29 -0.64 1.68 -4.33
N ILE A 30 -0.44 3.00 -4.35
CA ILE A 30 -1.09 3.88 -5.33
C ILE A 30 -0.71 3.47 -6.76
N GLY A 31 0.59 3.34 -7.04
CA GLY A 31 1.07 2.99 -8.37
C GLY A 31 0.50 1.66 -8.86
N LEU A 32 0.52 0.64 -7.99
CA LEU A 32 -0.06 -0.67 -8.29
C LEU A 32 -1.58 -0.58 -8.54
N GLY A 33 -2.32 0.19 -7.72
CA GLY A 33 -3.76 0.38 -7.89
C GLY A 33 -4.12 1.07 -9.20
N VAL A 34 -3.34 2.08 -9.61
CA VAL A 34 -3.49 2.77 -10.89
C VAL A 34 -3.26 1.81 -12.06
N ILE A 35 -2.18 1.03 -12.02
CA ILE A 35 -1.85 0.06 -13.08
C ILE A 35 -2.93 -1.03 -13.17
N ALA A 36 -3.27 -1.66 -12.04
CA ALA A 36 -4.21 -2.77 -12.01
C ALA A 36 -5.65 -2.38 -12.40
N SER A 37 -6.08 -1.16 -12.04
CA SER A 37 -7.41 -0.65 -12.44
C SER A 37 -7.45 -0.03 -13.83
N GLY A 38 -6.29 0.26 -14.44
CA GLY A 38 -6.22 1.03 -15.69
C GLY A 38 -6.71 2.47 -15.52
N ALA A 39 -6.46 3.09 -14.37
CA ALA A 39 -6.91 4.46 -14.10
C ALA A 39 -6.22 5.47 -15.02
N SER A 40 -7.00 6.36 -15.63
CA SER A 40 -6.53 7.38 -16.56
C SER A 40 -5.86 8.59 -15.89
N ARG A 41 -6.18 8.84 -14.61
CA ARG A 41 -5.60 9.90 -13.78
C ARG A 41 -5.72 9.53 -12.30
N ILE A 42 -4.89 10.14 -11.47
CA ILE A 42 -5.00 10.07 -10.01
C ILE A 42 -5.83 11.26 -9.52
N THR A 43 -6.78 11.01 -8.63
CA THR A 43 -7.65 12.03 -8.01
C THR A 43 -7.30 12.20 -6.53
N ASP A 44 -7.76 13.29 -5.92
CA ASP A 44 -7.55 13.56 -4.50
C ASP A 44 -8.23 12.49 -3.61
N GLU A 45 -9.39 11.98 -4.01
CA GLU A 45 -10.10 10.92 -3.28
C GLU A 45 -9.37 9.57 -3.36
N MET A 46 -8.63 9.30 -4.45
CA MET A 46 -7.74 8.13 -4.51
C MET A 46 -6.59 8.26 -3.49
N LEU A 47 -6.01 9.46 -3.35
CA LEU A 47 -4.96 9.72 -2.35
C LEU A 47 -5.51 9.64 -0.92
N MET A 48 -6.73 10.14 -0.69
CA MET A 48 -7.43 10.02 0.59
C MET A 48 -7.68 8.56 0.93
N SER A 49 -8.21 7.78 -0.01
CA SER A 49 -8.48 6.35 0.16
C SER A 49 -7.21 5.56 0.49
N ALA A 50 -6.08 5.89 -0.13
CA ALA A 50 -4.78 5.31 0.21
C ALA A 50 -4.37 5.62 1.66
N SER A 51 -4.55 6.87 2.09
CA SER A 51 -4.20 7.33 3.45
C SER A 51 -5.07 6.69 4.53
N GLU A 52 -6.39 6.63 4.29
CA GLU A 52 -7.35 5.95 5.17
C GLU A 52 -7.05 4.46 5.28
N THR A 53 -6.72 3.83 4.16
CA THR A 53 -6.35 2.40 4.14
C THR A 53 -5.08 2.18 4.95
N LEU A 54 -4.04 3.00 4.78
CA LEU A 54 -2.82 2.89 5.60
C LEU A 54 -3.11 3.05 7.10
N ALA A 55 -3.98 3.99 7.47
CA ALA A 55 -4.35 4.23 8.86
C ALA A 55 -5.01 3.01 9.52
N GLN A 56 -5.78 2.21 8.77
CA GLN A 56 -6.39 0.97 9.27
C GLN A 56 -5.36 -0.11 9.63
N TYR A 57 -4.14 -0.02 9.10
CA TYR A 57 -3.04 -0.93 9.42
C TYR A 57 -2.14 -0.42 10.55
N SER A 58 -2.50 0.71 11.17
CA SER A 58 -1.78 1.26 12.31
C SER A 58 -1.91 0.35 13.53
N PRO A 59 -0.81 -0.09 14.18
CA PRO A 59 -0.88 -0.81 15.45
C PRO A 59 -1.70 -0.06 16.51
N LEU A 60 -1.58 1.27 16.55
CA LEU A 60 -2.38 2.11 17.44
C LEU A 60 -3.89 1.97 17.19
N VAL A 61 -4.31 1.89 15.93
CA VAL A 61 -5.73 1.70 15.56
C VAL A 61 -6.19 0.28 15.84
N LEU A 62 -5.35 -0.72 15.58
CA LEU A 62 -5.69 -2.14 15.72
C LEU A 62 -5.73 -2.61 17.18
N ASN A 63 -4.79 -2.13 18.00
CA ASN A 63 -4.56 -2.64 19.35
C ASN A 63 -4.87 -1.61 20.45
N GLY A 64 -5.16 -0.36 20.09
CA GLY A 64 -5.28 0.76 21.04
C GLY A 64 -3.94 1.28 21.58
N GLU A 65 -2.83 0.64 21.20
CA GLU A 65 -1.47 1.00 21.59
C GLU A 65 -0.46 0.67 20.48
N GLY A 66 0.73 1.27 20.55
CA GLY A 66 1.82 1.04 19.61
C GLY A 66 2.06 2.20 18.65
N LEU A 67 2.69 1.89 17.52
CA LEU A 67 3.10 2.89 16.53
C LEU A 67 1.91 3.40 15.72
N VAL A 68 2.02 4.63 15.24
CA VAL A 68 1.01 5.25 14.36
C VAL A 68 1.01 4.68 12.94
N LEU A 69 2.06 3.95 12.54
CA LEU A 69 2.21 3.32 11.24
C LEU A 69 2.60 1.85 11.38
N PRO A 70 2.26 1.00 10.40
CA PRO A 70 2.65 -0.41 10.38
C PRO A 70 4.17 -0.58 10.32
N GLU A 71 4.63 -1.78 10.65
CA GLU A 71 6.03 -2.14 10.51
C GLU A 71 6.40 -2.32 9.03
N LEU A 72 7.67 -2.07 8.69
CA LEU A 72 8.15 -2.16 7.31
C LEU A 72 8.01 -3.58 6.72
N LYS A 73 8.05 -4.63 7.55
CA LYS A 73 7.85 -6.02 7.11
C LYS A 73 6.46 -6.26 6.49
N ASP A 74 5.47 -5.47 6.87
CA ASP A 74 4.09 -5.59 6.40
C ASP A 74 3.82 -4.75 5.14
N ILE A 75 4.83 -4.05 4.61
CA ILE A 75 4.67 -3.10 3.51
C ILE A 75 4.05 -3.72 2.24
N GLN A 76 4.33 -4.99 1.93
CA GLN A 76 3.75 -5.65 0.76
C GLN A 76 2.25 -5.87 0.94
N LYS A 77 1.83 -6.32 2.13
CA LYS A 77 0.42 -6.52 2.48
C LYS A 77 -0.34 -5.19 2.43
N VAL A 78 0.24 -4.16 3.04
CA VAL A 78 -0.33 -2.80 3.07
C VAL A 78 -0.42 -2.22 1.65
N SER A 79 0.61 -2.40 0.82
CA SER A 79 0.61 -1.93 -0.56
C SER A 79 -0.49 -2.57 -1.40
N ARG A 80 -0.75 -3.88 -1.26
CA ARG A 80 -1.85 -4.55 -1.95
C ARG A 80 -3.21 -4.04 -1.49
N ALA A 81 -3.40 -3.82 -0.19
CA ALA A 81 -4.63 -3.26 0.35
C ALA A 81 -4.90 -1.84 -0.18
N ILE A 82 -3.87 -0.99 -0.17
CA ILE A 82 -3.94 0.35 -0.76
C ILE A 82 -4.26 0.28 -2.25
N ALA A 83 -3.61 -0.61 -3.00
CA ALA A 83 -3.86 -0.78 -4.43
C ALA A 83 -5.32 -1.12 -4.72
N PHE A 84 -5.92 -2.00 -3.92
CA PHE A 84 -7.33 -2.36 -4.03
C PHE A 84 -8.24 -1.18 -3.74
N ALA A 85 -7.99 -0.45 -2.64
CA ALA A 85 -8.78 0.72 -2.27
C ALA A 85 -8.70 1.84 -3.33
N VAL A 86 -7.49 2.13 -3.81
CA VAL A 86 -7.21 3.11 -4.88
C VAL A 86 -7.90 2.70 -6.18
N GLY A 87 -7.76 1.45 -6.60
CA GLY A 87 -8.41 0.94 -7.82
C GLY A 87 -9.93 0.99 -7.73
N LYS A 88 -10.50 0.64 -6.57
CA LYS A 88 -11.94 0.76 -6.31
C LYS A 88 -12.41 2.21 -6.37
N MET A 89 -11.68 3.14 -5.77
CA MET A 89 -11.99 4.57 -5.83
C MET A 89 -11.92 5.11 -7.27
N ALA A 90 -10.91 4.70 -8.03
CA ALA A 90 -10.78 5.06 -9.45
C ALA A 90 -12.01 4.63 -10.27
N GLN A 91 -12.51 3.41 -10.03
CA GLN A 91 -13.74 2.90 -10.68
C GLN A 91 -15.00 3.65 -10.23
N GLN A 92 -15.08 4.03 -8.95
CA GLN A 92 -16.19 4.79 -8.39
C GLN A 92 -16.26 6.21 -9.00
N GLN A 93 -15.11 6.86 -9.19
CA GLN A 93 -15.01 8.19 -9.78
C GLN A 93 -15.03 8.20 -11.32
N GLY A 94 -15.19 7.03 -11.96
CA GLY A 94 -15.27 6.93 -13.41
C GLY A 94 -13.97 7.24 -14.13
N VAL A 95 -12.82 7.15 -13.45
CA VAL A 95 -11.49 7.33 -14.05
C VAL A 95 -10.82 6.01 -14.42
N ALA A 96 -11.47 4.88 -14.09
CA ALA A 96 -11.14 3.52 -14.48
C ALA A 96 -12.41 2.76 -14.90
N VAL A 97 -12.26 1.70 -15.70
CA VAL A 97 -13.38 0.82 -16.09
C VAL A 97 -13.88 0.05 -14.87
N LYS A 98 -15.20 0.03 -14.64
CA LYS A 98 -15.80 -0.75 -13.54
C LYS A 98 -15.65 -2.25 -13.82
N THR A 99 -15.09 -2.96 -12.85
CA THR A 99 -14.97 -4.43 -12.86
C THR A 99 -15.55 -4.99 -11.56
N SER A 100 -15.62 -6.32 -11.44
CA SER A 100 -15.91 -6.92 -10.14
C SER A 100 -14.73 -6.73 -9.17
N ALA A 101 -14.99 -6.87 -7.87
CA ALA A 101 -13.95 -6.83 -6.84
C ALA A 101 -12.91 -7.93 -7.06
N GLU A 102 -13.36 -9.13 -7.44
CA GLU A 102 -12.51 -10.28 -7.69
C GLU A 102 -11.60 -10.04 -8.90
N ALA A 103 -12.13 -9.45 -9.97
CA ALA A 103 -11.36 -9.10 -11.16
C ALA A 103 -10.29 -8.04 -10.85
N LEU A 104 -10.63 -7.03 -10.02
CA LEU A 104 -9.65 -6.03 -9.57
C LEU A 104 -8.57 -6.65 -8.70
N GLN A 105 -8.95 -7.54 -7.78
CA GLN A 105 -7.99 -8.25 -6.92
C GLN A 105 -7.04 -9.12 -7.75
N GLN A 106 -7.57 -9.85 -8.73
CA GLN A 106 -6.76 -10.66 -9.64
C GLN A 106 -5.79 -9.77 -10.45
N ALA A 107 -6.26 -8.64 -10.98
CA ALA A 107 -5.39 -7.71 -11.71
C ALA A 107 -4.25 -7.14 -10.84
N ILE A 108 -4.51 -6.90 -9.55
CA ILE A 108 -3.47 -6.49 -8.59
C ILE A 108 -2.45 -7.61 -8.41
N ASP A 109 -2.91 -8.84 -8.26
CA ASP A 109 -2.04 -10.00 -8.05
C ASP A 109 -1.17 -10.29 -9.28
N ASP A 110 -1.75 -10.19 -10.47
CA ASP A 110 -1.06 -10.38 -11.76
C ASP A 110 0.00 -9.32 -12.03
N ASN A 111 -0.23 -8.08 -11.57
CA ASN A 111 0.73 -6.98 -11.70
C ASN A 111 1.77 -6.94 -10.57
N PHE A 112 1.62 -7.78 -9.54
CA PHE A 112 2.58 -7.81 -8.43
C PHE A 112 3.76 -8.72 -8.76
N TRP A 113 4.92 -8.11 -9.02
CA TRP A 113 6.15 -8.85 -9.32
C TRP A 113 6.56 -9.77 -8.15
N GLN A 114 6.93 -11.01 -8.49
CA GLN A 114 7.47 -12.00 -7.57
C GLN A 114 8.98 -12.14 -7.77
N ALA A 115 9.72 -12.27 -6.67
CA ALA A 115 11.17 -12.43 -6.66
C ALA A 115 11.61 -13.85 -7.01
N GLU A 116 11.13 -14.34 -8.14
CA GLU A 116 11.34 -15.71 -8.61
C GLU A 116 11.94 -15.69 -10.02
N TYR A 117 12.83 -16.63 -10.28
CA TYR A 117 13.34 -16.83 -11.64
C TYR A 117 12.20 -17.29 -12.54
N ARG A 118 12.08 -16.67 -13.70
CA ARG A 118 11.12 -17.08 -14.73
C ARG A 118 11.75 -18.10 -15.64
N ASP A 119 10.98 -19.11 -16.03
CA ASP A 119 11.39 -20.04 -17.07
C ASP A 119 11.54 -19.31 -18.40
N TYR A 120 12.75 -19.29 -18.94
CA TYR A 120 13.02 -18.72 -20.25
C TYR A 120 12.84 -19.78 -21.33
N ARG A 121 11.85 -19.58 -22.21
CA ARG A 121 11.73 -20.38 -23.44
C ARG A 121 12.39 -19.63 -24.58
N ARG A 122 13.52 -20.17 -25.08
CA ARG A 122 14.20 -19.65 -26.26
C ARG A 122 13.29 -19.77 -27.48
N THR A 123 12.89 -18.65 -28.07
CA THR A 123 12.24 -18.64 -29.39
C THR A 123 13.33 -18.60 -30.44
N SER A 124 13.48 -19.65 -31.23
CA SER A 124 14.32 -19.62 -32.43
C SER A 124 13.64 -18.66 -33.42
N ILE A 125 14.34 -17.59 -33.79
CA ILE A 125 13.94 -16.65 -34.84
C ILE A 125 14.03 -17.38 -36.18
#